data_AF-A0A960ZUN1-F1
#
_entry.id   AF-A0A960ZUN1-F1
#
_cell.length_a   1.000
_cell.length_b   1.000
_cell.length_c   1.000
_cell.angle_alpha   90.00
_cell.angle_beta   90.00
_cell.angle_gamma   90.00
#
_symmetry.space_group_name_H-M   'P 1'
#
loop_
_entity.id
_entity.type
_entity.pdbx_description
1 polymer ?
#
loop_
_entity_poly.entity_id
_entity_poly.type
_entity_poly.pdbx_seq_one_letter_code
_entity_poly.pdbx_strand_id
1 'polypeptide(L)'
;DFVVGIDLHRKIDAYTDGHPVFRRSVSRIIGPLRRYGGILVDLFYDHFLARDWASHSSLPLAGLVEDFHTSIDTFRSHLPELAYVRLTEIRDRGYLLSYGNTEGVAEELQRISARLRRPVNLAAGMDDLLADYDSFASDFNEFYPQLRKHVGG
;
A
#
# COMPACT_ATOMS: atom_id res chain seq x y z
N ASP A 1 -16.12 -13.08 -5.60
CA ASP A 1 -17.20 -12.17 -5.16
C ASP A 1 -16.56 -10.90 -4.60
N PHE A 2 -17.05 -9.73 -5.00
CA PHE A 2 -16.54 -8.43 -4.56
C PHE A 2 -16.61 -8.25 -3.04
N VAL A 3 -17.66 -8.77 -2.39
CA VAL A 3 -17.82 -8.69 -0.93
C VAL A 3 -16.72 -9.46 -0.21
N VAL A 4 -16.35 -10.64 -0.71
CA VAL A 4 -15.24 -11.43 -0.17
C VAL A 4 -13.92 -10.67 -0.25
N GLY A 5 -13.70 -9.90 -1.34
CA GLY A 5 -12.53 -9.03 -1.47
C GLY A 5 -12.51 -7.91 -0.43
N ILE A 6 -13.65 -7.26 -0.18
CA ILE A 6 -13.77 -6.24 0.87
C ILE A 6 -13.48 -6.82 2.26
N ASP A 7 -14.05 -7.99 2.57
CA ASP A 7 -13.87 -8.61 3.88
C ASP A 7 -12.43 -9.07 4.09
N LEU A 8 -11.77 -9.56 3.03
CA LEU A 8 -10.34 -9.87 3.07
C LEU A 8 -9.51 -8.63 3.34
N HIS A 9 -9.77 -7.52 2.63
CA HIS A 9 -9.07 -6.26 2.83
C HIS A 9 -9.23 -5.75 4.27
N ARG A 10 -10.45 -5.75 4.81
CA ARG A 10 -10.71 -5.35 6.20
C ARG A 10 -9.95 -6.20 7.23
N LYS A 11 -9.79 -7.50 6.97
CA LYS A 11 -9.00 -8.39 7.84
C LYS A 11 -7.51 -8.03 7.80
N ILE A 12 -6.99 -7.76 6.60
CA ILE A 12 -5.62 -7.29 6.41
C ILE A 12 -5.42 -5.98 7.19
N ASP A 13 -6.27 -4.98 6.97
CA ASP A 13 -6.20 -3.67 7.63
C ASP A 13 -6.23 -3.81 9.16
N ALA A 14 -7.19 -4.57 9.70
CA ALA A 14 -7.34 -4.76 11.13
C ALA A 14 -6.11 -5.45 11.76
N TYR A 15 -5.52 -6.42 11.06
CA TYR A 15 -4.30 -7.08 11.49
C TYR A 15 -3.11 -6.12 11.45
N THR A 16 -2.93 -5.40 10.34
CA THR A 16 -1.84 -4.44 10.13
C THR A 16 -1.87 -3.32 11.17
N ASP A 17 -3.00 -2.62 11.34
CA ASP A 17 -3.16 -1.51 12.29
C ASP A 17 -2.98 -1.96 13.76
N GLY A 18 -3.27 -3.24 14.02
CA GLY A 18 -3.08 -3.90 15.31
C GLY A 18 -1.64 -4.32 15.60
N HIS A 19 -0.82 -4.51 14.56
CA HIS A 19 0.42 -5.26 14.68
C HIS A 19 1.53 -4.45 15.38
N PRO A 20 2.24 -5.02 16.36
CA PRO A 20 3.31 -4.32 17.07
C PRO A 20 4.43 -3.79 16.15
N VAL A 21 4.80 -4.56 15.11
CA VAL A 21 5.83 -4.16 14.15
C VAL A 21 5.38 -2.98 13.28
N PHE A 22 4.15 -3.01 12.78
CA PHE A 22 3.60 -1.88 12.03
C PHE A 22 3.53 -0.63 12.90
N ARG A 23 3.06 -0.75 14.14
CA ARG A 23 3.03 0.36 15.11
C ARG A 23 4.42 0.90 15.45
N ARG A 24 5.44 0.03 15.48
CA ARG A 24 6.84 0.43 15.63
C ARG A 24 7.28 1.32 14.47
N SER A 25 7.01 0.92 13.22
CA SER A 25 7.27 1.77 12.05
C SER A 25 6.48 3.09 12.13
N VAL A 26 5.20 3.06 12.49
CA VAL A 26 4.38 4.29 12.64
C VAL A 26 4.96 5.24 13.69
N SER A 27 5.58 4.71 14.75
CA SER A 27 6.21 5.53 15.80
C SER A 27 7.49 6.26 15.34
N ARG A 28 8.09 5.85 14.22
CA ARG A 28 9.24 6.54 13.60
C ARG A 28 8.83 7.81 12.88
N ILE A 29 7.54 7.97 12.55
CA ILE A 29 7.00 9.17 11.93
C ILE A 29 6.84 10.26 12.99
N ILE A 30 7.58 11.36 12.82
CA ILE A 30 7.66 12.43 13.81
C ILE A 30 6.95 13.71 13.36
N GLY A 31 6.85 14.67 14.28
CA GLY A 31 6.40 16.02 13.97
C GLY A 31 4.95 16.11 13.46
N PRO A 32 4.66 16.99 12.49
CA PRO A 32 3.30 17.28 12.05
C PRO A 32 2.64 16.12 11.29
N LEU A 33 3.43 15.15 10.81
CA LEU A 33 2.95 14.01 10.03
C LEU A 33 2.55 12.80 10.89
N ARG A 34 2.82 12.81 12.20
CA ARG A 34 2.50 11.70 13.12
C ARG A 34 1.08 11.16 13.00
N ARG A 35 0.07 12.04 12.80
CA ARG A 35 -1.34 11.63 12.65
C ARG A 35 -1.63 10.88 11.34
N TYR A 36 -0.72 10.95 10.38
CA TYR A 36 -0.78 10.29 9.07
C TYR A 36 0.19 9.11 9.00
N GLY A 37 0.86 8.75 10.10
CA GLY A 37 1.89 7.72 10.10
C GLY A 37 1.41 6.38 9.57
N GLY A 38 0.15 6.01 9.80
CA GLY A 38 -0.44 4.80 9.20
C GLY A 38 -0.42 4.84 7.66
N ILE A 39 -0.88 5.93 7.06
CA ILE A 39 -0.88 6.11 5.59
C ILE A 39 0.54 6.10 5.03
N LEU A 40 1.49 6.74 5.73
CA LEU A 40 2.88 6.79 5.30
C LEU A 40 3.51 5.39 5.32
N VAL A 41 3.39 4.68 6.44
CA VAL A 41 3.98 3.36 6.61
C VAL A 41 3.35 2.33 5.69
N ASP A 42 2.05 2.42 5.43
CA ASP A 42 1.35 1.57 4.45
C ASP A 42 1.99 1.69 3.05
N LEU A 43 2.16 2.92 2.56
CA LEU A 43 2.85 3.17 1.29
C LEU A 43 4.34 2.77 1.31
N PHE A 44 5.01 2.89 2.45
CA PHE A 44 6.39 2.42 2.59
C PHE A 44 6.47 0.89 2.51
N TYR A 45 5.51 0.19 3.09
CA TYR A 45 5.45 -1.27 3.01
C TYR A 45 5.09 -1.75 1.60
N ASP A 46 4.18 -1.06 0.92
CA ASP A 46 3.91 -1.28 -0.51
C ASP A 46 5.16 -1.08 -1.36
N HIS A 47 5.98 -0.09 -1.03
CA HIS A 47 7.26 0.14 -1.69
C HIS A 47 8.22 -1.04 -1.52
N PHE A 48 8.43 -1.52 -0.29
CA PHE A 48 9.31 -2.67 -0.06
C PHE A 48 8.77 -3.94 -0.72
N LEU A 49 7.45 -4.16 -0.68
CA LEU A 49 6.82 -5.28 -1.35
C LEU A 49 7.03 -5.24 -2.87
N ALA A 50 6.83 -4.07 -3.48
CA ALA A 50 6.99 -3.90 -4.92
C ALA A 50 8.47 -4.02 -5.36
N ARG A 51 9.39 -3.39 -4.60
CA ARG A 51 10.83 -3.44 -4.83
C ARG A 51 11.36 -4.88 -4.77
N ASP A 52 10.95 -5.64 -3.75
CA ASP A 52 11.47 -6.97 -3.46
C ASP A 52 10.56 -8.10 -3.97
N TRP A 53 9.61 -7.78 -4.86
CA TRP A 53 8.56 -8.69 -5.29
C TRP A 53 9.05 -10.08 -5.75
N ALA A 54 10.18 -10.12 -6.45
CA ALA A 54 10.80 -11.35 -6.94
C ALA A 54 11.19 -12.34 -5.82
N SER A 55 11.36 -11.85 -4.58
CA SER A 55 11.62 -12.68 -3.40
C SER A 55 10.35 -13.29 -2.80
N HIS A 56 9.18 -12.77 -3.18
CA HIS A 56 7.88 -13.13 -2.60
C HIS A 56 7.00 -13.95 -3.53
N SER A 57 7.19 -13.82 -4.85
CA SER A 57 6.40 -14.50 -5.88
C SER A 57 7.25 -14.85 -7.09
N SER A 58 6.95 -16.00 -7.72
CA SER A 58 7.51 -16.39 -9.01
C SER A 58 6.81 -15.72 -10.20
N LEU A 59 5.60 -15.18 -10.00
CA LEU A 59 4.89 -14.39 -11.01
C LEU A 59 5.47 -12.98 -11.01
N PRO A 60 5.90 -12.40 -12.16
CA PRO A 60 6.36 -11.02 -12.21
C PRO A 60 5.29 -10.04 -11.73
N LEU A 61 5.68 -8.96 -11.04
CA LEU A 61 4.73 -7.96 -10.52
C LEU A 61 3.85 -7.39 -11.63
N ALA A 62 4.44 -7.11 -12.79
CA ALA A 62 3.71 -6.66 -13.98
C ALA A 62 2.60 -7.64 -14.41
N GLY A 63 2.87 -8.95 -14.36
CA GLY A 63 1.87 -9.96 -14.67
C GLY A 63 0.73 -9.98 -13.65
N LEU A 64 1.04 -9.89 -12.35
CA LEU A 64 0.01 -9.79 -11.32
C LEU A 64 -0.86 -8.53 -11.48
N VAL A 65 -0.23 -7.39 -11.78
CA VAL A 65 -0.93 -6.11 -11.99
C VAL A 65 -1.80 -6.18 -13.25
N GLU A 66 -1.34 -6.81 -14.32
CA GLU A 66 -2.12 -7.03 -15.53
C GLU A 66 -3.33 -7.94 -15.25
N ASP A 67 -3.15 -9.05 -14.55
CA ASP A 67 -4.24 -9.94 -14.14
C ASP A 67 -5.29 -9.18 -13.30
N PHE A 68 -4.84 -8.34 -12.37
CA PHE A 68 -5.72 -7.46 -11.59
C PHE A 68 -6.48 -6.49 -12.50
N HIS A 69 -5.81 -5.83 -13.44
CA HIS A 69 -6.43 -4.91 -14.40
C HIS A 69 -7.50 -5.60 -15.25
N THR A 70 -7.23 -6.80 -15.75
CA THR A 70 -8.21 -7.60 -16.51
C THR A 70 -9.39 -8.02 -15.63
N SER A 71 -9.14 -8.30 -14.35
CA SER A 71 -10.21 -8.70 -13.42
C SER A 71 -11.25 -7.59 -13.20
N ILE A 72 -10.83 -6.31 -13.23
CA ILE A 72 -11.74 -5.17 -13.02
C ILE A 72 -12.88 -5.18 -14.05
N ASP A 73 -12.55 -5.36 -15.33
CA ASP A 73 -13.54 -5.41 -16.41
C ASP A 73 -14.33 -6.72 -16.39
N THR A 74 -13.66 -7.83 -16.08
CA THR A 74 -14.28 -9.16 -15.97
C THR A 74 -15.40 -9.19 -14.91
N PHE A 75 -15.19 -8.50 -13.78
CA PHE A 75 -16.15 -8.47 -12.69
C PHE A 75 -17.01 -7.20 -12.67
N ARG A 76 -17.03 -6.41 -13.75
CA ARG A 76 -17.76 -5.12 -13.83
C ARG A 76 -19.20 -5.18 -13.31
N SER A 77 -19.93 -6.24 -13.65
CA SER A 77 -21.34 -6.42 -13.25
C SER A 77 -21.54 -6.66 -11.75
N HIS A 78 -20.47 -7.02 -11.03
CA HIS A 78 -20.47 -7.27 -9.59
C HIS A 78 -19.94 -6.08 -8.77
N LEU A 79 -19.46 -5.03 -9.46
CA LEU A 79 -18.89 -3.84 -8.83
C LEU A 79 -19.93 -2.72 -8.74
N PRO A 80 -20.09 -2.08 -7.56
CA PRO A 80 -20.76 -0.78 -7.48
C PRO A 80 -20.06 0.25 -8.40
N GLU A 81 -20.83 1.18 -8.98
CA GLU A 81 -20.32 2.16 -9.94
C GLU A 81 -19.08 2.90 -9.43
N LEU A 82 -19.15 3.39 -8.19
CA LEU A 82 -18.05 4.13 -7.57
C LEU A 82 -16.80 3.27 -7.43
N ALA A 83 -16.93 1.98 -7.10
CA ALA A 83 -15.79 1.08 -6.98
C ALA A 83 -15.14 0.84 -8.34
N TYR A 84 -15.93 0.63 -9.40
CA TYR A 84 -15.42 0.45 -10.75
C TYR A 84 -14.65 1.69 -11.25
N VAL A 85 -15.21 2.89 -11.05
CA VAL A 85 -14.53 4.15 -11.41
C VAL A 85 -13.18 4.25 -10.69
N ARG A 86 -13.14 3.99 -9.38
CA ARG A 86 -11.89 4.06 -8.60
C ARG A 86 -10.86 3.03 -9.03
N LEU A 87 -11.28 1.79 -9.26
CA LEU A 87 -10.40 0.72 -9.72
C LEU A 87 -9.83 1.01 -11.12
N THR A 88 -10.65 1.60 -12.00
CA THR A 88 -10.22 2.04 -13.33
C THR A 88 -9.21 3.19 -13.23
N GLU A 89 -9.44 4.17 -12.35
CA GLU A 89 -8.46 5.23 -12.08
C GLU A 89 -7.12 4.67 -11.58
N ILE A 90 -7.14 3.66 -10.71
CA ILE A 90 -5.92 2.99 -10.22
C ILE A 90 -5.18 2.30 -11.38
N ARG A 91 -5.92 1.56 -12.21
CA ARG A 91 -5.39 0.87 -13.38
C ARG A 91 -4.72 1.82 -14.35
N ASP A 92 -5.46 2.82 -14.81
CA ASP A 92 -5.06 3.67 -15.95
C ASP A 92 -3.83 4.52 -15.63
N ARG A 93 -3.50 4.66 -14.34
CA ARG A 93 -2.33 5.41 -13.88
C ARG A 93 -1.14 4.54 -13.48
N GLY A 94 -1.27 3.21 -13.51
CA GLY A 94 -0.15 2.28 -13.27
C GLY A 94 0.44 2.35 -11.86
N TYR A 95 -0.35 2.75 -10.86
CA TYR A 95 0.17 3.06 -9.51
C TYR A 95 0.91 1.88 -8.87
N LEU A 96 0.37 0.67 -9.01
CA LEU A 96 0.93 -0.53 -8.37
C LEU A 96 2.37 -0.85 -8.81
N LEU A 97 2.74 -0.48 -10.05
CA LEU A 97 4.10 -0.68 -10.54
C LEU A 97 5.04 0.46 -10.10
N SER A 98 4.50 1.67 -9.92
CA SER A 98 5.29 2.85 -9.53
C SER A 98 5.89 2.72 -8.14
N TYR A 99 5.28 1.91 -7.25
CA TYR A 99 5.77 1.72 -5.89
C TYR A 99 7.14 1.03 -5.81
N GLY A 100 7.63 0.39 -6.88
CA GLY A 100 8.99 -0.17 -6.89
C GLY A 100 10.11 0.88 -6.76
N ASN A 101 9.80 2.17 -6.92
CA ASN A 101 10.74 3.28 -6.78
C ASN A 101 10.23 4.35 -5.79
N THR A 102 11.14 5.04 -5.13
CA THR A 102 10.83 6.05 -4.11
C THR A 102 10.14 7.28 -4.69
N GLU A 103 10.41 7.61 -5.96
CA GLU A 103 9.78 8.70 -6.69
C GLU A 103 8.27 8.46 -6.84
N GLY A 104 7.87 7.24 -7.19
CA GLY A 104 6.48 6.83 -7.35
C GLY A 104 5.71 6.88 -6.02
N VAL A 105 6.39 6.53 -4.91
CA VAL A 105 5.84 6.70 -3.56
C VAL A 105 5.62 8.19 -3.26
N ALA A 106 6.61 9.04 -3.52
CA ALA A 106 6.49 10.48 -3.30
C ALA A 106 5.34 11.11 -4.12
N GLU A 107 5.20 10.71 -5.38
CA GLU A 107 4.09 11.16 -6.23
C GLU A 107 2.73 10.69 -5.70
N GLU A 108 2.62 9.46 -5.21
CA GLU A 108 1.37 8.96 -4.62
C GLU A 108 1.01 9.74 -3.35
N LEU A 109 2.00 10.03 -2.50
CA LEU A 109 1.80 10.86 -1.32
C LEU A 109 1.28 12.26 -1.69
N GLN A 110 1.78 12.87 -2.77
CA GLN A 110 1.25 14.16 -3.27
C GLN A 110 -0.21 14.01 -3.73
N ARG A 111 -0.56 12.91 -4.39
CA ARG A 111 -1.95 12.65 -4.82
C ARG A 111 -2.88 12.41 -3.65
N ILE A 112 -2.47 11.66 -2.63
CA ILE A 112 -3.25 11.47 -1.40
C ILE A 112 -3.42 12.84 -0.71
N SER A 113 -2.34 13.62 -0.60
CA SER A 113 -2.37 14.97 -0.04
C SER A 113 -3.46 15.86 -0.66
N ALA A 114 -3.59 15.82 -2.00
CA ALA A 114 -4.58 16.59 -2.74
C ALA A 114 -6.03 16.12 -2.51
N ARG A 115 -6.24 14.86 -2.13
CA ARG A 115 -7.55 14.27 -1.83
C ARG A 115 -8.01 14.53 -0.40
N LEU A 116 -7.10 14.91 0.51
CA LEU A 116 -7.44 15.20 1.90
C LEU A 116 -8.30 16.47 2.01
N ARG A 117 -9.34 16.42 2.86
CA ARG A 117 -10.19 17.58 3.17
C ARG A 117 -9.40 18.80 3.67
N ARG A 118 -8.30 18.56 4.38
CA ARG A 118 -7.35 19.58 4.80
C ARG A 118 -5.99 19.23 4.18
N PRO A 119 -5.54 19.94 3.14
CA PRO A 119 -4.27 19.65 2.50
C PRO A 119 -3.12 19.69 3.51
N VAL A 120 -2.29 18.65 3.46
CA VAL A 120 -1.02 18.52 4.17
C VAL A 120 -0.04 17.95 3.17
N ASN A 121 1.22 18.38 3.22
CA ASN A 121 2.27 17.80 2.39
C ASN A 121 2.70 16.44 2.96
N LEU A 122 2.01 15.35 2.58
CA LEU A 122 2.42 14.01 2.99
C LEU A 122 3.74 13.57 2.34
N ALA A 123 4.10 14.13 1.18
CA ALA A 123 5.37 13.80 0.53
C ALA A 123 6.60 14.22 1.34
N ALA A 124 6.45 15.16 2.29
CA ALA A 124 7.49 15.45 3.28
C ALA A 124 7.80 14.25 4.19
N GLY A 125 6.91 13.26 4.30
CA GLY A 125 7.17 12.00 5.02
C GLY A 125 8.23 11.13 4.34
N MET A 126 8.58 11.41 3.08
CA MET A 126 9.74 10.77 2.45
C MET A 126 11.05 11.09 3.17
N ASP A 127 11.14 12.23 3.86
CA ASP A 127 12.33 12.56 4.67
C ASP A 127 12.50 11.55 5.82
N ASP A 128 11.40 11.15 6.47
CA ASP A 128 11.42 10.12 7.52
C ASP A 128 11.82 8.76 6.94
N LEU A 129 11.25 8.38 5.78
CA LEU A 129 11.59 7.13 5.10
C LEU A 129 13.07 7.08 4.73
N LEU A 130 13.60 8.13 4.10
CA LEU A 130 14.98 8.15 3.63
C LEU A 130 15.99 8.24 4.78
N ALA A 131 15.63 8.90 5.88
CA ALA A 131 16.48 9.00 7.06
C ALA A 131 16.64 7.67 7.82
N ASP A 132 15.64 6.77 7.77
CA ASP A 132 15.63 5.51 8.52
C ASP A 132 15.17 4.31 7.67
N TYR A 133 15.57 4.33 6.39
CA TYR A 133 15.11 3.41 5.35
C TYR A 133 15.30 1.94 5.71
N ASP A 134 16.48 1.59 6.22
CA ASP A 134 16.83 0.22 6.59
C ASP A 134 15.99 -0.30 7.77
N SER A 135 15.63 0.57 8.72
CA SER A 135 14.77 0.17 9.82
C SER A 135 13.34 -0.09 9.36
N PHE A 136 12.78 0.76 8.48
CA PHE A 136 11.47 0.50 7.87
C PHE A 136 11.47 -0.79 7.04
N ALA A 137 12.54 -1.03 6.26
CA ALA A 137 12.71 -2.26 5.50
C ALA A 137 12.81 -3.50 6.41
N SER A 138 13.55 -3.40 7.51
CA SER A 138 13.65 -4.48 8.51
C SER A 138 12.31 -4.76 9.18
N ASP A 139 11.55 -3.71 9.52
CA ASP A 139 10.21 -3.86 10.10
C ASP A 139 9.27 -4.55 9.09
N PHE A 140 9.31 -4.15 7.81
CA PHE A 140 8.54 -4.81 6.75
C PHE A 140 8.91 -6.30 6.61
N ASN A 141 10.20 -6.62 6.58
CA ASN A 141 10.68 -8.00 6.45
C ASN A 141 10.31 -8.89 7.64
N GLU A 142 10.17 -8.32 8.84
CA GLU A 142 9.63 -9.01 10.01
C GLU A 142 8.10 -9.19 9.92
N PHE A 143 7.39 -8.16 9.46
CA PHE A 143 5.93 -8.12 9.44
C PHE A 143 5.30 -8.97 8.33
N TYR A 144 5.77 -8.83 7.09
CA TYR A 144 5.09 -9.37 5.92
C TYR A 144 4.89 -10.90 5.95
N PRO A 145 5.87 -11.72 6.39
CA PRO A 145 5.66 -13.16 6.57
C PRO A 145 4.53 -13.50 7.57
N GLN A 146 4.36 -12.68 8.61
CA GLN A 146 3.30 -12.86 9.61
C GLN A 146 1.92 -12.52 9.04
N LEU A 147 1.83 -11.43 8.27
CA LEU A 147 0.63 -11.07 7.52
C LEU A 147 0.23 -12.20 6.55
N ARG A 148 1.17 -12.71 5.76
CA ARG A 148 0.91 -13.83 4.83
C ARG A 148 0.37 -15.06 5.55
N LYS A 149 0.91 -15.39 6.72
CA LYS A 149 0.43 -16.50 7.55
C LYS A 149 -0.96 -16.25 8.12
N HIS A 150 -1.28 -15.02 8.49
CA HIS A 150 -2.60 -14.64 8.99
C HIS A 150 -3.69 -14.75 7.91
N VAL A 151 -3.34 -14.39 6.66
CA VAL A 151 -4.28 -14.34 5.54
C VAL A 151 -4.42 -15.69 4.82
N GLY A 152 -3.32 -16.43 4.69
CA GLY A 152 -3.28 -17.74 4.02
C GLY A 152 -3.52 -18.94 4.95
N GLY A 153 -3.78 -18.69 6.24
CA GLY A 153 -4.11 -19.70 7.25
C GLY A 153 -5.60 -19.87 7.49
#